data_AF-A0AA85ARG9-F1
#
_entry.id   AF-A0AA85ARG9-F1
#
_cell.length_a   1.000
_cell.length_b   1.000
_cell.length_c   1.000
_cell.angle_alpha   90.00
_cell.angle_beta   90.00
_cell.angle_gamma   90.00
#
_symmetry.space_group_name_H-M   'P 1'
#
loop_
_entity.id
_entity.type
_entity.pdbx_description
1 polymer ?
#
loop_
_entity_poly.entity_id
_entity_poly.type
_entity_poly.pdbx_seq_one_letter_code
_entity_poly.pdbx_strand_id
1 'polypeptide(L)'
;MNKFSIFFAKHSQKLALLCAATTCSLSYYVQPYYEVLCRWSVTRFDVEWEAKPSERILRITKEICSQFNMTDYQKSQLDIFLTPVDESLVLGSLRSPGYAFIGLPYFFGYESPSEIPLDSLDFYRPYFPYGPFSKIGKDRLDLMNLPESALKFLIAREIVRLQGVTITDQKLPLSARSQSLLTINSIIGSFYLSYQTIFLLNRATRLPLRVSIASKLLIYTFIYLSGLFFQHQIILAWRRYCCLRADQIVCSLGESFRQGGLQYYDWRLRWNQFWAERQEEFKERKRLIKANNHDETVIYDPVMKHQLENEKSAERSTTQTDYYLPKSEDAPLDLSVMKQQLSNDKNQTNTNYLQRNRFNVSGNELWSGDGDGINLGWTGMLAIGLIPRIISSLFSLFSSPATSSQRYNQLTELEVKTIT
;
A
#
# COMPACT_ATOMS: atom_id res chain seq x y z
N MET A 1 3.98 26.13 44.82
CA MET A 1 4.31 25.00 43.91
C MET A 1 4.49 23.74 44.74
N ASN A 2 3.84 22.63 44.38
CA ASN A 2 3.88 21.36 45.13
C ASN A 2 5.27 20.68 44.99
N LYS A 3 5.79 19.96 46.00
CA LYS A 3 7.15 19.35 45.96
C LYS A 3 7.38 18.47 44.72
N PHE A 4 6.33 17.78 44.28
CA PHE A 4 6.31 17.00 43.05
C PHE A 4 6.55 17.83 41.78
N SER A 5 5.93 19.01 41.66
CA SER A 5 6.12 19.89 40.50
C SER A 5 7.56 20.38 40.34
N ILE A 6 8.24 20.63 41.47
CA ILE A 6 9.65 21.04 41.49
C ILE A 6 10.56 19.88 41.10
N PHE A 7 10.25 18.66 41.56
CA PHE A 7 10.97 17.46 41.18
C PHE A 7 10.90 17.19 39.67
N PHE A 8 9.70 17.24 39.08
CA PHE A 8 9.51 17.05 37.64
C PHE A 8 10.20 18.13 36.82
N ALA A 9 10.11 19.41 37.22
CA ALA A 9 10.81 20.48 36.53
C ALA A 9 12.32 20.26 36.50
N LYS A 10 12.91 19.85 37.64
CA LYS A 10 14.36 19.63 37.79
C LYS A 10 14.87 18.39 37.03
N HIS A 11 14.05 17.36 36.87
CA HIS A 11 14.45 16.09 36.24
C HIS A 11 13.84 15.87 34.85
N SER A 12 13.10 16.85 34.32
CA SER A 12 12.34 16.75 33.07
C SER A 12 13.18 16.25 31.88
N GLN A 13 14.40 16.76 31.71
CA GLN A 13 15.30 16.30 30.63
C GLN A 13 15.76 14.85 30.80
N LYS A 14 16.08 14.44 32.04
CA LYS A 14 16.49 13.06 32.35
C LYS A 14 15.33 12.09 32.11
N LEU A 15 14.13 12.48 32.51
CA LEU A 15 12.91 11.70 32.31
C LEU A 15 12.55 11.59 30.82
N ALA A 16 12.65 12.68 30.06
CA ALA A 16 12.43 12.67 28.61
C ALA A 16 13.42 11.74 27.89
N LEU A 17 14.71 11.78 28.26
CA LEU A 17 15.72 10.88 27.71
C LEU A 17 15.43 9.42 28.06
N LEU A 18 15.09 9.14 29.32
CA LEU A 18 14.72 7.81 29.77
C LEU A 18 13.51 7.28 28.99
N CYS A 19 12.44 8.08 28.86
CA CYS A 19 11.26 7.70 28.08
C CYS A 19 11.60 7.43 26.61
N ALA A 20 12.41 8.28 25.97
CA ALA A 20 12.83 8.08 24.60
C ALA A 20 13.64 6.77 24.44
N ALA A 21 14.62 6.53 25.31
CA ALA A 21 15.43 5.32 25.29
C ALA A 21 14.60 4.05 25.54
N THR A 22 13.71 4.08 26.54
CA THR A 22 12.81 2.96 26.84
C THR A 22 11.87 2.68 25.66
N THR A 23 11.33 3.71 25.01
CA THR A 23 10.40 3.54 23.87
C THR A 23 11.14 2.98 22.65
N CYS A 24 12.35 3.47 22.34
CA CYS A 24 13.18 2.91 21.27
C CYS A 24 13.61 1.46 21.52
N SER A 25 13.89 1.10 22.78
CA SER A 25 14.19 -0.28 23.13
C SER A 25 12.94 -1.16 23.01
N LEU A 26 11.80 -0.69 23.50
CA LEU A 26 10.53 -1.44 23.42
C LEU A 26 10.09 -1.66 21.97
N SER A 27 10.24 -0.65 21.10
CA SER A 27 9.92 -0.77 19.67
C SER A 27 10.73 -1.90 19.02
N TYR A 28 12.02 -2.03 19.37
CA TYR A 28 12.86 -3.12 18.88
C TYR A 28 12.35 -4.51 19.27
N TYR A 29 11.94 -4.67 20.53
CA TYR A 29 11.42 -5.95 21.03
C TYR A 29 10.03 -6.30 20.49
N VAL A 30 9.16 -5.31 20.30
CA VAL A 30 7.78 -5.52 19.84
C VAL A 30 7.71 -5.70 18.32
N GLN A 31 8.65 -5.13 17.56
CA GLN A 31 8.62 -5.11 16.09
C GLN A 31 8.40 -6.50 15.44
N PRO A 32 9.09 -7.59 15.82
CA PRO A 32 8.87 -8.89 15.18
C PRO A 32 7.44 -9.43 15.39
N TYR A 33 6.86 -9.21 16.56
CA TYR A 33 5.48 -9.63 16.86
C TYR A 33 4.48 -8.79 16.07
N TYR A 34 4.72 -7.49 15.97
CA TYR A 34 3.92 -6.59 15.16
C TYR A 34 3.94 -6.99 13.67
N GLU A 35 5.10 -7.38 13.13
CA GLU A 35 5.23 -7.86 11.75
C GLU A 35 4.38 -9.11 11.49
N VAL A 36 4.35 -10.06 12.43
CA VAL A 36 3.51 -11.27 12.31
C VAL A 36 2.01 -10.91 12.33
N LEU A 37 1.61 -9.99 13.21
CA LEU A 37 0.23 -9.51 13.25
C LEU A 37 -0.15 -8.77 11.95
N CYS A 38 0.77 -7.97 11.40
CA CYS A 38 0.57 -7.33 10.10
C CYS A 38 0.44 -8.32 8.96
N ARG A 39 1.25 -9.40 8.94
CA ARG A 39 1.09 -10.49 7.98
C ARG A 39 -0.32 -11.06 8.09
N TRP A 40 -0.74 -11.50 9.27
CA TRP A 40 -2.07 -12.09 9.46
C TRP A 40 -3.23 -11.17 9.09
N SER A 41 -3.12 -9.87 9.32
CA SER A 41 -4.20 -8.93 8.96
C SER A 41 -4.34 -8.69 7.46
N VAL A 42 -3.32 -9.04 6.67
CA VAL A 42 -3.29 -8.84 5.21
C VAL A 42 -3.12 -10.14 4.43
N THR A 43 -3.12 -11.29 5.10
CA THR A 43 -3.17 -12.61 4.45
C THR A 43 -4.56 -12.86 3.88
N ARG A 44 -4.63 -13.40 2.67
CA ARG A 44 -5.86 -13.93 2.09
C ARG A 44 -6.17 -15.30 2.68
N PHE A 45 -7.41 -15.48 3.12
CA PHE A 45 -7.92 -16.74 3.63
C PHE A 45 -8.94 -17.33 2.65
N ASP A 46 -8.87 -18.64 2.41
CA ASP A 46 -9.91 -19.41 1.74
C ASP A 46 -10.70 -20.16 2.83
N VAL A 47 -11.93 -19.70 3.05
CA VAL A 47 -12.85 -20.20 4.10
C VAL A 47 -12.29 -20.02 5.51
N GLU A 48 -11.43 -20.94 5.97
CA GLU A 48 -10.82 -20.95 7.32
C GLU A 48 -9.28 -21.07 7.28
N TRP A 49 -8.69 -21.29 6.12
CA TRP A 49 -7.25 -21.56 5.97
C TRP A 49 -6.54 -20.49 5.14
N GLU A 50 -5.25 -20.28 5.38
CA GLU A 50 -4.44 -19.38 4.56
C GLU A 50 -4.42 -19.89 3.11
N ALA A 51 -4.74 -19.01 2.16
CA ALA A 51 -4.68 -19.32 0.74
C ALA A 51 -3.21 -19.58 0.35
N LYS A 52 -2.93 -20.78 -0.16
CA LYS A 52 -1.56 -21.18 -0.49
C LYS A 52 -1.09 -20.53 -1.79
N PRO A 53 0.20 -20.16 -1.90
CA PRO A 53 0.77 -19.76 -3.17
C PRO A 53 0.60 -20.85 -4.24
N SER A 54 0.26 -20.43 -5.45
CA SER A 54 0.19 -21.32 -6.62
C SER A 54 1.54 -22.01 -6.92
N GLU A 55 1.49 -23.14 -7.65
CA GLU A 55 2.70 -23.83 -8.13
C GLU A 55 3.58 -22.91 -8.97
N ARG A 56 2.98 -22.01 -9.75
CA ARG A 56 3.68 -20.97 -10.52
C ARG A 56 4.57 -20.12 -9.63
N ILE A 57 4.02 -19.56 -8.55
CA ILE A 57 4.75 -18.70 -7.61
C ILE A 57 5.87 -19.50 -6.94
N LEU A 58 5.59 -20.73 -6.50
CA LEU A 58 6.58 -21.58 -5.84
C LEU A 58 7.75 -21.95 -6.77
N ARG A 59 7.45 -22.31 -8.03
CA ARG A 59 8.43 -22.59 -9.09
C ARG A 59 9.34 -21.39 -9.33
N ILE A 60 8.75 -20.22 -9.58
CA ILE A 60 9.48 -18.98 -9.84
C ILE A 60 10.33 -18.60 -8.63
N THR A 61 9.77 -18.70 -7.41
CA THR A 61 10.51 -18.40 -6.18
C THR A 61 11.74 -19.28 -6.05
N LYS A 62 11.60 -20.59 -6.28
CA LYS A 62 12.74 -21.52 -6.23
C LYS A 62 13.82 -21.16 -7.26
N GLU A 63 13.41 -20.78 -8.47
CA GLU A 63 14.31 -20.30 -9.52
C GLU A 63 15.04 -19.03 -9.08
N ILE A 64 14.32 -18.03 -8.57
CA ILE A 64 14.91 -16.77 -8.12
C ILE A 64 15.85 -16.98 -6.93
N CYS A 65 15.49 -17.82 -5.96
CA CYS A 65 16.36 -18.13 -4.82
C CYS A 65 17.73 -18.70 -5.23
N SER A 66 17.87 -19.26 -6.44
CA SER A 66 19.17 -19.70 -6.97
C SER A 66 20.09 -18.54 -7.41
N GLN A 67 19.53 -17.35 -7.63
CA GLN A 67 20.24 -16.11 -7.99
C GLN A 67 20.74 -15.34 -6.76
N PHE A 68 20.55 -15.89 -5.56
CA PHE A 68 20.96 -15.29 -4.29
C PHE A 68 21.82 -16.26 -3.48
N ASN A 69 22.85 -15.72 -2.82
CA ASN A 69 23.74 -16.42 -1.90
C ASN A 69 23.04 -16.67 -0.55
N MET A 70 21.96 -17.45 -0.56
CA MET A 70 21.14 -17.76 0.62
C MET A 70 21.50 -19.13 1.20
N THR A 71 21.69 -19.19 2.51
CA THR A 71 21.81 -20.47 3.25
C THR A 71 20.47 -21.20 3.28
N ASP A 72 20.49 -22.52 3.52
CA ASP A 72 19.25 -23.30 3.62
C ASP A 72 18.36 -22.82 4.77
N TYR A 73 18.95 -22.27 5.84
CA TYR A 73 18.22 -21.61 6.91
C TYR A 73 17.51 -20.36 6.42
N GLN A 74 18.16 -19.50 5.62
CA GLN A 74 17.52 -18.31 5.07
C GLN A 74 16.41 -18.66 4.08
N LYS A 75 16.59 -19.72 3.29
CA LYS A 75 15.56 -20.22 2.37
C LYS A 75 14.35 -20.76 3.13
N SER A 76 14.55 -21.43 4.27
CA SER A 76 13.44 -21.93 5.09
C SER A 76 12.74 -20.84 5.90
N GLN A 77 13.41 -19.71 6.17
CA GLN A 77 12.80 -18.53 6.79
C GLN A 77 11.93 -17.70 5.84
N LEU A 78 12.16 -17.83 4.53
CA LEU A 78 11.42 -17.09 3.51
C LEU A 78 10.04 -17.70 3.33
N ASP A 79 9.01 -16.96 3.75
CA ASP A 79 7.62 -17.34 3.60
C ASP A 79 6.91 -16.41 2.62
N ILE A 80 6.27 -17.00 1.61
CA ILE A 80 5.48 -16.30 0.61
C ILE A 80 4.02 -16.54 0.89
N PHE A 81 3.25 -15.46 1.00
CA PHE A 81 1.83 -15.52 1.26
C PHE A 81 1.05 -14.68 0.25
N LEU A 82 -0.23 -14.98 0.08
CA LEU A 82 -1.10 -14.23 -0.81
C LEU A 82 -1.84 -13.14 -0.02
N THR A 83 -1.96 -11.95 -0.61
CA THR A 83 -2.68 -10.82 -0.03
C THR A 83 -3.85 -10.40 -0.93
N PRO A 84 -4.97 -9.91 -0.38
CA PRO A 84 -6.01 -9.25 -1.16
C PRO A 84 -5.57 -7.85 -1.63
N VAL A 85 -4.43 -7.35 -1.15
CA VAL A 85 -3.84 -6.06 -1.57
C VAL A 85 -3.19 -6.20 -2.96
N ASP A 86 -3.13 -5.10 -3.73
CA ASP A 86 -2.69 -5.05 -5.12
C ASP A 86 -1.21 -4.67 -5.23
N GLU A 87 -0.56 -4.45 -4.09
CA GLU A 87 0.86 -4.17 -3.95
C GLU A 87 1.56 -5.34 -3.31
N SER A 88 2.84 -5.53 -3.67
CA SER A 88 3.68 -6.46 -2.95
C SER A 88 4.02 -5.94 -1.56
N LEU A 89 4.28 -6.88 -0.67
CA LEU A 89 4.51 -6.66 0.74
C LEU A 89 5.79 -7.32 1.17
N VAL A 90 6.58 -6.63 1.99
CA VAL A 90 7.80 -7.20 2.57
C VAL A 90 7.89 -6.86 4.04
N LEU A 91 8.02 -7.90 4.85
CA LEU A 91 8.14 -7.79 6.30
C LEU A 91 9.31 -8.65 6.78
N GLY A 92 10.06 -8.15 7.76
CA GLY A 92 11.15 -8.90 8.35
C GLY A 92 12.50 -8.72 7.67
N SER A 93 13.35 -9.76 7.75
CA SER A 93 14.75 -9.72 7.34
C SER A 93 15.29 -11.13 7.14
N LEU A 94 16.04 -11.35 6.07
CA LEU A 94 16.81 -12.58 5.83
C LEU A 94 18.15 -12.61 6.56
N ARG A 95 18.58 -11.48 7.14
CA ARG A 95 19.88 -11.37 7.82
C ARG A 95 19.76 -11.35 9.34
N SER A 96 18.64 -10.86 9.85
CA SER A 96 18.34 -10.84 11.27
C SER A 96 17.57 -12.10 11.66
N PRO A 97 17.75 -12.63 12.87
CA PRO A 97 16.95 -13.76 13.35
C PRO A 97 15.44 -13.48 13.24
N GLY A 98 14.65 -14.53 13.03
CA GLY A 98 13.19 -14.46 12.95
C GLY A 98 12.66 -14.87 11.57
N TYR A 99 11.76 -14.05 11.02
CA TYR A 99 11.04 -14.36 9.78
C TYR A 99 11.34 -13.36 8.67
N ALA A 100 11.11 -13.79 7.43
CA ALA A 100 11.17 -12.97 6.23
C ALA A 100 9.94 -13.28 5.37
N PHE A 101 9.03 -12.32 5.23
CA PHE A 101 7.76 -12.50 4.53
C PHE A 101 7.73 -11.70 3.23
N ILE A 102 7.23 -12.34 2.17
CA ILE A 102 6.85 -11.68 0.92
C ILE A 102 5.35 -11.92 0.70
N GLY A 103 4.56 -10.85 0.75
CA GLY A 103 3.15 -10.89 0.38
C GLY A 103 2.99 -10.52 -1.09
N LEU A 104 2.33 -11.36 -1.87
CA LEU A 104 2.02 -11.11 -3.27
C LEU A 104 0.51 -10.99 -3.47
N PRO A 105 0.04 -10.05 -4.32
CA PRO A 105 -1.36 -10.01 -4.74
C PRO A 105 -1.82 -11.39 -5.20
N TYR A 106 -2.95 -11.85 -4.68
CA TYR A 106 -3.45 -13.21 -4.93
C TYR A 106 -3.57 -13.55 -6.42
N PHE A 107 -3.88 -12.54 -7.25
CA PHE A 107 -4.10 -12.72 -8.67
C PHE A 107 -2.83 -12.91 -9.48
N PHE A 108 -1.65 -12.69 -8.89
CA PHE A 108 -0.38 -13.09 -9.53
C PHE A 108 -0.22 -14.61 -9.63
N GLY A 109 -1.08 -15.38 -8.96
CA GLY A 109 -1.10 -16.84 -9.10
C GLY A 109 -1.59 -17.34 -10.46
N TYR A 110 -2.35 -16.55 -11.22
CA TYR A 110 -2.97 -17.00 -12.49
C TYR A 110 -2.00 -16.86 -13.66
N GLU A 111 -1.84 -17.91 -14.48
CA GLU A 111 -1.01 -17.88 -15.69
C GLU A 111 -1.78 -17.35 -16.91
N SER A 112 -3.10 -17.60 -16.94
CA SER A 112 -3.98 -17.21 -18.02
C SER A 112 -5.27 -16.56 -17.52
N PRO A 113 -5.88 -15.62 -18.29
CA PRO A 113 -7.18 -15.05 -17.93
C PRO A 113 -8.30 -16.09 -17.75
N SER A 114 -8.16 -17.25 -18.40
CA SER A 114 -9.09 -18.39 -18.31
C SER A 114 -9.06 -19.13 -16.96
N GLU A 115 -7.95 -19.06 -16.21
CA GLU A 115 -7.86 -19.65 -14.88
C GLU A 115 -8.53 -18.81 -13.80
N ILE A 116 -8.91 -17.58 -14.14
CA ILE A 116 -9.41 -16.63 -13.17
C ILE A 116 -10.86 -16.96 -12.80
N PRO A 117 -11.14 -17.33 -11.53
CA PRO A 117 -12.48 -17.71 -11.10
C PRO A 117 -13.42 -16.49 -11.09
N LEU A 118 -14.31 -16.42 -12.08
CA LEU A 118 -15.24 -15.31 -12.27
C LEU A 118 -16.19 -15.11 -11.10
N ASP A 119 -16.56 -16.20 -10.40
CA ASP A 119 -17.51 -16.18 -9.28
C ASP A 119 -16.94 -15.50 -8.02
N SER A 120 -15.61 -15.44 -7.91
CA SER A 120 -14.90 -14.88 -6.74
C SER A 120 -14.44 -13.44 -6.95
N LEU A 121 -14.51 -12.96 -8.20
CA LEU A 121 -14.15 -11.61 -8.54
C LEU A 121 -15.40 -10.76 -8.42
N ASP A 122 -15.32 -9.73 -7.57
CA ASP A 122 -16.37 -8.74 -7.36
C ASP A 122 -16.72 -7.96 -8.66
N PHE A 123 -17.36 -8.62 -9.62
CA PHE A 123 -18.02 -8.06 -10.79
C PHE A 123 -19.44 -7.65 -10.40
N TYR A 124 -20.05 -6.73 -11.15
CA TYR A 124 -21.39 -6.20 -10.85
C TYR A 124 -21.55 -5.56 -9.46
N ARG A 125 -20.48 -4.91 -8.97
CA ARG A 125 -20.54 -4.10 -7.75
C ARG A 125 -20.85 -2.65 -8.09
N PRO A 126 -21.34 -1.84 -7.12
CA PRO A 126 -21.61 -0.43 -7.37
C PRO A 126 -20.37 0.29 -7.93
N TYR A 127 -19.20 -0.03 -7.41
CA TYR A 127 -17.96 0.60 -7.82
C TYR A 127 -17.30 -0.04 -9.05
N PHE A 128 -17.73 -1.24 -9.46
CA PHE A 128 -17.28 -1.91 -10.68
C PHE A 128 -18.48 -2.55 -11.39
N PRO A 129 -19.27 -1.73 -12.09
CA PRO A 129 -20.58 -2.08 -12.63
C PRO A 129 -20.49 -2.85 -13.95
N TYR A 130 -19.45 -3.65 -14.12
CA TYR A 130 -19.13 -4.31 -15.38
C TYR A 130 -19.14 -5.81 -15.19
N GLY A 131 -19.70 -6.52 -16.18
CA GLY A 131 -19.67 -7.97 -16.22
C GLY A 131 -18.34 -8.50 -16.77
N PRO A 132 -17.97 -9.75 -16.45
CA PRO A 132 -16.68 -10.34 -16.86
C PRO A 132 -16.51 -10.42 -18.38
N PHE A 133 -17.59 -10.51 -19.14
CA PHE A 133 -17.55 -10.60 -20.61
C PHE A 133 -17.64 -9.25 -21.32
N SER A 134 -17.89 -8.15 -20.58
CA SER A 134 -17.84 -6.80 -21.15
C SER A 134 -16.41 -6.42 -21.53
N LYS A 135 -16.23 -5.43 -22.41
CA LYS A 135 -14.89 -4.95 -22.79
C LYS A 135 -14.05 -4.59 -21.56
N ILE A 136 -14.62 -3.81 -20.65
CA ILE A 136 -13.96 -3.39 -19.40
C ILE A 136 -13.72 -4.57 -18.44
N GLY A 137 -14.61 -5.55 -18.43
CA GLY A 137 -14.43 -6.79 -17.67
C GLY A 137 -13.26 -7.63 -18.17
N LYS A 138 -13.15 -7.78 -19.50
CA LYS A 138 -12.01 -8.44 -20.16
C LYS A 138 -10.71 -7.69 -19.91
N ASP A 139 -10.72 -6.37 -20.05
CA ASP A 139 -9.55 -5.53 -19.75
C ASP A 139 -9.07 -5.74 -18.29
N ARG A 140 -9.99 -5.85 -17.33
CA ARG A 140 -9.64 -6.18 -15.93
C ARG A 140 -9.00 -7.56 -15.82
N LEU A 141 -9.58 -8.58 -16.43
CA LEU A 141 -9.06 -9.96 -16.39
C LEU A 141 -7.67 -10.05 -17.03
N ASP A 142 -7.45 -9.37 -18.15
CA ASP A 142 -6.16 -9.30 -18.82
C ASP A 142 -5.12 -8.61 -17.94
N LEU A 143 -5.51 -7.54 -17.25
CA LEU A 143 -4.65 -6.83 -16.29
C LEU A 143 -4.38 -7.65 -15.01
N MET A 144 -5.19 -8.65 -14.68
CA MET A 144 -4.90 -9.55 -13.55
C MET A 144 -3.80 -10.56 -13.88
N ASN A 145 -3.46 -10.74 -15.16
CA ASN A 145 -2.36 -11.59 -15.58
C ASN A 145 -1.04 -10.81 -15.61
N LEU A 146 -0.14 -11.12 -14.68
CA LEU A 146 1.22 -10.59 -14.68
C LEU A 146 2.15 -11.52 -15.48
N PRO A 147 2.96 -11.02 -16.44
CA PRO A 147 3.95 -11.84 -17.14
C PRO A 147 4.95 -12.50 -16.19
N GLU A 148 5.43 -13.70 -16.53
CA GLU A 148 6.37 -14.45 -15.68
C GLU A 148 7.69 -13.70 -15.44
N SER A 149 8.24 -13.02 -16.44
CA SER A 149 9.42 -12.15 -16.33
C SER A 149 9.22 -11.00 -15.34
N ALA A 150 8.02 -10.39 -15.33
CA ALA A 150 7.67 -9.35 -14.39
C ALA A 150 7.54 -9.89 -12.96
N LEU A 151 6.96 -11.08 -12.79
CA LEU A 151 6.87 -11.76 -11.49
C LEU A 151 8.25 -12.18 -10.96
N LYS A 152 9.14 -12.66 -11.82
CA LYS A 152 10.56 -12.94 -11.51
C LYS A 152 11.27 -11.71 -10.98
N PHE A 153 11.14 -10.58 -11.67
CA PHE A 153 11.69 -9.29 -11.21
C PHE A 153 11.12 -8.89 -9.85
N LEU A 154 9.79 -8.95 -9.68
CA LEU A 154 9.12 -8.58 -8.45
C LEU A 154 9.62 -9.39 -7.24
N ILE A 155 9.67 -10.72 -7.36
CA ILE A 155 10.13 -11.59 -6.28
C ILE A 155 11.60 -11.32 -5.95
N ALA A 156 12.47 -11.17 -6.97
CA ALA A 156 13.88 -10.84 -6.76
C ALA A 156 14.05 -9.50 -6.02
N ARG A 157 13.24 -8.49 -6.39
CA ARG A 157 13.22 -7.18 -5.75
C ARG A 157 12.81 -7.26 -4.29
N GLU A 158 11.79 -8.04 -3.96
CA GLU A 158 11.36 -8.23 -2.58
C GLU A 158 12.40 -8.98 -1.75
N ILE A 159 13.10 -9.98 -2.31
CA ILE A 159 14.23 -10.66 -1.66
C ILE A 159 15.37 -9.66 -1.37
N VAL A 160 15.71 -8.78 -2.31
CA VAL A 160 16.71 -7.71 -2.09
C VAL A 160 16.28 -6.79 -0.94
N ARG A 161 14.99 -6.41 -0.85
CA ARG A 161 14.42 -5.60 0.25
C ARG A 161 14.48 -6.30 1.60
N LEU A 162 14.48 -7.63 1.63
CA LEU A 162 14.74 -8.44 2.82
C LEU A 162 16.23 -8.55 3.19
N GLN A 163 17.13 -7.86 2.50
CA GLN A 163 18.59 -8.02 2.59
C GLN A 163 19.12 -9.36 2.07
N GLY A 164 18.44 -9.98 1.10
CA GLY A 164 19.04 -11.04 0.30
C GLY A 164 20.32 -10.55 -0.39
N VAL A 165 21.36 -11.37 -0.37
CA VAL A 165 22.65 -11.08 -1.02
C VAL A 165 22.62 -11.76 -2.38
N THR A 166 22.82 -10.99 -3.46
CA THR A 166 22.88 -11.56 -4.82
C THR A 166 24.12 -12.43 -5.00
N ILE A 167 24.16 -13.25 -6.04
CA ILE A 167 25.37 -13.99 -6.46
C ILE A 167 26.57 -13.07 -6.74
N THR A 168 26.32 -11.80 -7.07
CA THR A 168 27.33 -10.74 -7.28
C THR A 168 27.71 -10.00 -5.99
N ASP A 169 27.34 -10.54 -4.82
CA ASP A 169 27.54 -9.97 -3.49
C ASP A 169 26.96 -8.56 -3.27
N GLN A 170 25.98 -8.18 -4.09
CA GLN A 170 25.24 -6.93 -3.92
C GLN A 170 24.08 -7.12 -2.94
N LYS A 171 23.80 -6.08 -2.14
CA LYS A 171 22.70 -6.06 -1.18
C LYS A 171 22.32 -4.63 -0.81
N LEU A 172 21.12 -4.48 -0.26
CA LEU A 172 20.71 -3.23 0.35
C LEU A 172 21.34 -3.03 1.74
N PRO A 173 21.53 -1.76 2.16
CA PRO A 173 22.12 -1.45 3.46
C PRO A 173 21.23 -1.87 4.63
N LEU A 174 19.90 -1.78 4.49
CA LEU A 174 18.91 -2.03 5.55
C LEU A 174 17.78 -2.91 5.03
N SER A 175 17.33 -3.87 5.85
CA SER A 175 16.16 -4.72 5.58
C SER A 175 14.86 -3.95 5.80
N ALA A 176 13.75 -4.50 5.32
CA ALA A 176 12.42 -3.96 5.60
C ALA A 176 12.18 -3.76 7.11
N ARG A 177 12.53 -4.73 7.96
CA ARG A 177 12.47 -4.58 9.43
C ARG A 177 13.29 -3.41 9.93
N SER A 178 14.55 -3.30 9.52
CA SER A 178 15.43 -2.21 9.94
C SER A 178 14.91 -0.84 9.47
N GLN A 179 14.31 -0.77 8.28
CA GLN A 179 13.69 0.46 7.76
C GLN A 179 12.44 0.85 8.57
N SER A 180 11.60 -0.11 8.96
CA SER A 180 10.46 0.14 9.85
C SER A 180 10.91 0.65 11.22
N LEU A 181 11.89 -0.02 11.84
CA LEU A 181 12.48 0.40 13.11
C LEU A 181 13.09 1.80 13.05
N LEU A 182 13.84 2.09 11.98
CA LEU A 182 14.40 3.42 11.75
C LEU A 182 13.30 4.48 11.68
N THR A 183 12.18 4.17 11.02
CA THR A 183 11.05 5.09 10.93
C THR A 183 10.45 5.38 12.30
N ILE A 184 10.11 4.34 13.08
CA ILE A 184 9.54 4.50 14.43
C ILE A 184 10.51 5.25 15.35
N ASN A 185 11.77 4.85 15.38
CA ASN A 185 12.78 5.46 16.25
C ASN A 185 13.11 6.89 15.83
N SER A 186 13.04 7.21 14.54
CA SER A 186 13.20 8.59 14.06
C SER A 186 12.04 9.49 14.50
N ILE A 187 10.80 8.99 14.57
CA ILE A 187 9.66 9.75 15.11
C ILE A 187 9.88 10.07 16.60
N ILE A 188 10.29 9.06 17.38
CA ILE A 188 10.60 9.24 18.81
C ILE A 188 11.75 10.24 18.98
N GLY A 189 12.80 10.11 18.17
CA GLY A 189 13.94 11.02 18.12
C GLY A 189 13.52 12.45 17.79
N SER A 190 12.63 12.65 16.83
CA SER A 190 12.09 13.98 16.47
C SER A 190 11.29 14.61 17.59
N PHE A 191 10.46 13.84 18.30
CA PHE A 191 9.76 14.34 19.48
C PHE A 191 10.75 14.76 20.58
N TYR A 192 11.77 13.94 20.83
CA TYR A 192 12.81 14.27 21.81
C TYR A 192 13.60 15.52 21.42
N LEU A 193 14.04 15.64 20.17
CA LEU A 193 14.76 16.81 19.67
C LEU A 193 13.90 18.07 19.73
N SER A 194 12.63 17.99 19.33
CA SER A 194 11.68 19.10 19.43
C SER A 194 11.50 19.56 20.87
N TYR A 195 11.41 18.62 21.82
CA TYR A 195 11.39 18.91 23.25
C TYR A 195 12.66 19.65 23.71
N GLN A 196 13.85 19.21 23.29
CA GLN A 196 15.11 19.89 23.64
C GLN A 196 15.18 21.29 23.03
N THR A 197 14.72 21.47 21.79
CA THR A 197 14.65 22.78 21.14
C THR A 197 13.73 23.72 21.92
N ILE A 198 12.55 23.26 22.33
CA ILE A 198 11.63 24.04 23.17
C ILE A 198 12.28 24.40 24.51
N PHE A 199 12.97 23.45 25.15
CA PHE A 199 13.68 23.68 26.42
C PHE A 199 14.74 24.78 26.29
N LEU A 200 15.59 24.71 25.25
CA LEU A 200 16.61 25.71 24.97
C LEU A 200 16.00 27.07 24.64
N LEU A 201 14.95 27.09 23.80
CA LEU A 201 14.26 28.31 23.41
C LEU A 201 13.64 29.02 24.62
N ASN A 202 12.99 28.26 25.52
CA ASN A 202 12.43 28.79 26.75
C ASN A 202 13.48 29.37 27.69
N ARG A 203 14.66 28.75 27.78
CA ARG A 203 15.78 29.23 28.60
C ARG A 203 16.41 30.49 28.03
N ALA A 204 16.60 30.56 26.71
CA ALA A 204 17.22 31.69 26.04
C ALA A 204 16.32 32.94 26.04
N THR A 205 15.03 32.78 25.76
CA THR A 205 14.12 33.91 25.50
C THR A 205 13.20 34.25 26.67
N ARG A 206 13.13 33.40 27.70
CA ARG A 206 12.15 33.48 28.80
C ARG A 206 10.70 33.55 28.30
N LEU A 207 10.41 32.95 27.15
CA LEU A 207 9.08 32.74 26.55
C LEU A 207 7.95 32.51 27.56
N PRO A 208 8.07 31.62 28.57
CA PRO A 208 6.97 31.36 29.50
C PRO A 208 6.51 32.57 30.31
N LEU A 209 7.37 33.58 30.49
CA LEU A 209 7.08 34.81 31.24
C LEU A 209 6.61 35.97 30.33
N ARG A 210 6.87 35.90 29.02
CA ARG A 210 6.69 37.04 28.10
C ARG A 210 5.50 36.89 27.15
N VAL A 211 4.97 35.68 27.00
CA VAL A 211 4.02 35.34 25.94
C VAL A 211 2.76 34.69 26.54
N SER A 212 1.61 34.90 25.91
CA SER A 212 0.34 34.27 26.31
C SER A 212 0.41 32.75 26.25
N ILE A 213 -0.47 32.06 26.99
CA ILE A 213 -0.54 30.59 26.96
C ILE A 213 -0.91 30.08 25.56
N ALA A 214 -1.83 30.76 24.86
CA ALA A 214 -2.27 30.40 23.51
C ALA A 214 -1.11 30.46 22.51
N SER A 215 -0.33 31.56 22.54
CA SER A 215 0.82 31.72 21.64
C SER A 215 1.95 30.73 21.97
N LYS A 216 2.15 30.37 23.25
CA LYS A 216 3.08 29.28 23.63
C LYS A 216 2.67 27.94 23.02
N LEU A 217 1.39 27.59 23.14
CA LEU A 217 0.87 26.35 22.59
C LEU A 217 1.08 26.30 21.07
N LEU A 218 0.78 27.40 20.38
CA LEU A 218 1.00 27.51 18.93
C LEU A 218 2.48 27.31 18.57
N ILE A 219 3.40 28.00 19.25
CA ILE A 219 4.85 27.87 18.99
C ILE A 219 5.33 26.44 19.24
N TYR A 220 4.94 25.83 20.35
CA TYR A 220 5.39 24.46 20.69
C TYR A 220 4.84 23.45 19.70
N THR A 221 3.55 23.54 19.35
CA THR A 221 2.94 22.70 18.33
C THR A 221 3.63 22.88 16.98
N PHE A 222 3.94 24.12 16.59
CA PHE A 222 4.67 24.40 15.35
C PHE A 222 6.06 23.75 15.33
N ILE A 223 6.82 23.80 16.43
CA ILE A 223 8.13 23.15 16.53
C ILE A 223 8.00 21.63 16.37
N TYR A 224 7.04 21.00 17.06
CA TYR A 224 6.80 19.56 16.94
C TYR A 224 6.39 19.16 15.52
N LEU A 225 5.45 19.88 14.92
CA LEU A 225 5.00 19.61 13.54
C LEU A 225 6.14 19.79 12.54
N SER A 226 6.97 20.83 12.72
CA SER A 226 8.14 21.05 11.88
C SER A 226 9.16 19.92 12.03
N GLY A 227 9.44 19.47 13.25
CA GLY A 227 10.34 18.35 13.52
C GLY A 227 9.88 17.02 12.89
N LEU A 228 8.57 16.72 12.99
CA LEU A 228 7.98 15.56 12.30
C LEU A 228 8.02 15.71 10.78
N PHE A 229 7.75 16.91 10.27
CA PHE A 229 7.79 17.18 8.84
C PHE A 229 9.20 16.95 8.26
N PHE A 230 10.25 17.52 8.87
CA PHE A 230 11.63 17.31 8.40
C PHE A 230 12.05 15.84 8.49
N GLN A 231 11.71 15.15 9.59
CA GLN A 231 11.97 13.72 9.71
C GLN A 231 11.28 12.92 8.61
N HIS A 232 10.02 13.23 8.31
CA HIS A 232 9.29 12.58 7.24
C HIS A 232 10.00 12.77 5.89
N GLN A 233 10.43 14.00 5.55
CA GLN A 233 11.15 14.27 4.29
C GLN A 233 12.45 13.47 4.19
N ILE A 234 13.22 13.39 5.28
CA ILE A 234 14.49 12.64 5.31
C ILE A 234 14.22 11.14 5.11
N ILE A 235 13.25 10.57 5.83
CA ILE A 235 12.90 9.15 5.71
C ILE A 235 12.34 8.83 4.33
N LEU A 236 11.53 9.72 3.75
CA LEU A 236 10.96 9.53 2.42
C LEU A 236 12.05 9.56 1.33
N ALA A 237 12.98 10.52 1.40
CA ALA A 237 14.13 10.57 0.51
C ALA A 237 15.01 9.31 0.62
N TRP A 238 15.23 8.82 1.84
CA TRP A 238 15.98 7.58 2.07
C TRP A 238 15.26 6.35 1.50
N ARG A 239 13.95 6.21 1.73
CA ARG A 239 13.14 5.12 1.17
C ARG A 239 13.15 5.14 -0.36
N ARG A 240 12.99 6.32 -0.96
CA ARG A 240 13.13 6.52 -2.41
C ARG A 240 14.47 5.99 -2.91
N TYR A 241 15.57 6.37 -2.27
CA TYR A 241 16.89 5.85 -2.61
C TYR A 241 16.95 4.32 -2.50
N CYS A 242 16.43 3.72 -1.42
CA CYS A 242 16.41 2.27 -1.25
C CYS A 242 15.60 1.54 -2.33
N CYS A 243 14.42 2.05 -2.71
CA CYS A 243 13.59 1.44 -3.76
C CYS A 243 14.27 1.46 -5.12
N LEU A 244 14.83 2.61 -5.52
CA LEU A 244 15.59 2.73 -6.77
C LEU A 244 16.84 1.83 -6.74
N ARG A 245 17.53 1.77 -5.60
CA ARG A 245 18.71 0.91 -5.45
C ARG A 245 18.34 -0.58 -5.49
N ALA A 246 17.19 -0.98 -4.96
CA ALA A 246 16.70 -2.35 -5.04
C ALA A 246 16.56 -2.78 -6.50
N ASP A 247 15.93 -1.95 -7.33
CA ASP A 247 15.73 -2.22 -8.75
C ASP A 247 17.06 -2.33 -9.50
N GLN A 248 18.00 -1.42 -9.21
CA GLN A 248 19.35 -1.47 -9.80
C GLN A 248 20.08 -2.77 -9.46
N ILE A 249 20.00 -3.23 -8.20
CA ILE A 249 20.62 -4.48 -7.76
C ILE A 249 20.00 -5.67 -8.50
N VAL A 250 18.68 -5.72 -8.62
CA VAL A 250 17.99 -6.80 -9.36
C VAL A 250 18.37 -6.78 -10.84
N CYS A 251 18.42 -5.61 -11.48
CA CYS A 251 18.81 -5.50 -12.88
C CYS A 251 20.28 -5.87 -13.12
N SER A 252 21.14 -5.78 -12.10
CA SER A 252 22.53 -6.24 -12.19
C SER A 252 22.67 -7.77 -12.29
N LEU A 253 21.61 -8.53 -11.98
CA LEU A 253 21.57 -10.00 -12.13
C LEU A 253 21.47 -10.43 -13.59
N GLY A 254 21.04 -9.54 -14.50
CA GLY A 254 20.98 -9.81 -15.93
C GLY A 254 19.94 -8.99 -16.66
N GLU A 255 20.08 -8.94 -17.99
CA GLU A 255 19.18 -8.19 -18.88
C GLU A 255 17.73 -8.70 -18.83
N SER A 256 17.53 -9.99 -18.58
CA SER A 256 16.21 -10.59 -18.38
C SER A 256 15.45 -9.96 -17.20
N PHE A 257 16.15 -9.62 -16.12
CA PHE A 257 15.56 -8.93 -14.97
C PHE A 257 15.21 -7.48 -15.28
N ARG A 258 16.03 -6.78 -16.09
CA ARG A 258 15.70 -5.41 -16.53
C ARG A 258 14.44 -5.40 -17.37
N GLN A 259 14.33 -6.31 -18.34
CA GLN A 259 13.13 -6.46 -19.17
C GLN A 259 11.91 -6.82 -18.32
N GLY A 260 12.07 -7.73 -17.34
CA GLY A 260 11.03 -8.04 -16.36
C GLY A 260 10.59 -6.81 -15.55
N GLY A 261 11.52 -5.97 -15.12
CA GLY A 261 11.22 -4.73 -14.40
C GLY A 261 10.47 -3.70 -15.24
N LEU A 262 10.84 -3.53 -16.51
CA LEU A 262 10.10 -2.67 -17.44
C LEU A 262 8.67 -3.17 -17.64
N GLN A 263 8.48 -4.47 -17.87
CA GLN A 263 7.16 -5.07 -17.99
C GLN A 263 6.33 -4.92 -16.71
N TYR A 264 6.96 -5.06 -15.54
CA TYR A 264 6.30 -4.92 -14.25
C TYR A 264 5.79 -3.50 -14.02
N TYR A 265 6.62 -2.47 -14.23
CA TYR A 265 6.18 -1.09 -14.02
C TYR A 265 5.22 -0.59 -15.10
N ASP A 266 5.36 -1.03 -16.35
CA ASP A 266 4.33 -0.79 -17.38
C ASP A 266 2.99 -1.39 -16.97
N TRP A 267 2.98 -2.66 -16.55
CA TRP A 267 1.80 -3.31 -16.02
C TRP A 267 1.20 -2.53 -14.83
N ARG A 268 2.04 -2.10 -13.88
CA ARG A 268 1.60 -1.37 -12.69
C ARG A 268 0.96 -0.03 -13.05
N LEU A 269 1.52 0.70 -14.01
CA LEU A 269 0.95 1.96 -14.51
C LEU A 269 -0.41 1.72 -15.18
N ARG A 270 -0.53 0.69 -16.02
CA ARG A 270 -1.82 0.32 -16.65
C ARG A 270 -2.87 -0.12 -15.62
N TRP A 271 -2.47 -0.92 -14.62
CA TRP A 271 -3.33 -1.31 -13.51
C TRP A 271 -3.85 -0.10 -12.73
N ASN A 272 -2.94 0.81 -12.37
CA ASN A 272 -3.30 2.03 -11.63
C ASN A 272 -4.19 2.96 -12.45
N GLN A 273 -3.90 3.13 -13.75
CA GLN A 273 -4.70 3.93 -14.67
C GLN A 273 -6.11 3.37 -14.80
N PHE A 274 -6.24 2.05 -15.00
CA PHE A 274 -7.53 1.37 -15.07
C PHE A 274 -8.41 1.71 -13.86
N TRP A 275 -7.85 1.62 -12.65
CA TRP A 275 -8.60 1.96 -11.43
C TRP A 275 -8.83 3.47 -11.25
N ALA A 276 -7.90 4.33 -11.67
CA ALA A 276 -8.07 5.78 -11.62
C ALA A 276 -9.27 6.24 -12.46
N GLU A 277 -9.39 5.73 -13.69
CA GLU A 277 -10.52 6.04 -14.58
C GLU A 277 -11.85 5.59 -13.97
N ARG A 278 -11.91 4.36 -13.43
CA ARG A 278 -13.14 3.84 -12.81
C ARG A 278 -13.53 4.62 -11.54
N GLN A 279 -12.55 5.13 -10.79
CA GLN A 279 -12.83 6.00 -9.64
C GLN A 279 -13.43 7.35 -10.07
N GLU A 280 -12.93 7.96 -11.15
CA GLU A 280 -13.49 9.20 -11.67
C GLU A 280 -14.91 9.01 -12.19
N GLU A 281 -15.13 7.95 -12.95
CA GLU A 281 -16.44 7.55 -13.45
C GLU A 281 -17.45 7.36 -12.31
N PHE A 282 -17.05 6.65 -11.25
CA PHE A 282 -17.88 6.46 -10.07
C PHE A 282 -18.19 7.78 -9.34
N LYS A 283 -17.22 8.69 -9.22
CA LYS A 283 -17.43 10.02 -8.62
C LYS A 283 -18.40 10.86 -9.45
N GLU A 284 -18.30 10.80 -10.77
CA GLU A 284 -19.19 11.50 -11.69
C GLU A 284 -20.61 10.95 -11.59
N ARG A 285 -20.79 9.62 -11.67
CA ARG A 285 -22.08 8.96 -11.43
C ARG A 285 -22.68 9.40 -10.09
N LYS A 286 -21.90 9.39 -9.01
CA LYS A 286 -22.36 9.85 -7.68
C LYS A 286 -22.78 11.33 -7.66
N ARG A 287 -22.14 12.20 -8.42
CA ARG A 287 -22.53 13.62 -8.54
C ARG A 287 -23.85 13.76 -9.30
N LEU A 288 -24.00 13.05 -10.42
CA LEU A 288 -25.24 13.04 -11.22
C LEU A 288 -26.42 12.52 -10.39
N ILE A 289 -26.23 11.44 -9.62
CA ILE A 289 -27.22 10.91 -8.68
C ILE A 289 -27.66 11.97 -7.67
N LYS A 290 -26.71 12.72 -7.11
CA LYS A 290 -27.00 13.76 -6.12
C LYS A 290 -27.73 14.96 -6.74
N ALA A 291 -27.38 15.33 -7.97
CA ALA A 291 -28.04 16.40 -8.70
C ALA A 291 -29.48 16.04 -9.09
N ASN A 292 -29.71 14.79 -9.52
CA ASN A 292 -31.01 14.32 -10.02
C ASN A 292 -31.99 13.91 -8.91
N ASN A 293 -31.57 13.78 -7.64
CA ASN A 293 -32.51 13.57 -6.51
C ASN A 293 -33.41 14.80 -6.23
N HIS A 294 -33.34 15.86 -7.03
CA HIS A 294 -34.23 17.03 -6.95
C HIS A 294 -35.32 17.06 -8.04
N ASP A 295 -35.27 16.17 -9.03
CA ASP A 295 -36.31 16.05 -10.07
C ASP A 295 -36.92 14.64 -10.04
N GLU A 296 -38.17 14.52 -9.57
CA GLU A 296 -38.92 13.26 -9.46
C GLU A 296 -39.38 12.68 -10.82
N THR A 297 -39.01 13.29 -11.94
CA THR A 297 -39.53 12.96 -13.28
C THR A 297 -38.44 12.46 -14.24
N VAL A 298 -37.62 11.50 -13.82
CA VAL A 298 -36.70 10.82 -14.74
C VAL A 298 -37.34 9.53 -15.24
N ILE A 299 -37.63 9.50 -16.55
CA ILE A 299 -38.11 8.33 -17.29
C ILE A 299 -37.02 7.26 -17.25
N TYR A 300 -37.28 6.17 -16.54
CA TYR A 300 -36.38 5.02 -16.51
C TYR A 300 -36.41 4.28 -17.84
N ASP A 301 -35.23 3.89 -18.33
CA ASP A 301 -35.05 3.01 -19.49
C ASP A 301 -35.86 1.71 -19.28
N PRO A 302 -36.63 1.21 -20.29
CA PRO A 302 -37.44 -0.01 -20.18
C PRO A 302 -36.69 -1.24 -19.64
N VAL A 303 -35.37 -1.31 -19.85
CA VAL A 303 -34.50 -2.36 -19.28
C VAL A 303 -34.37 -2.25 -17.75
N MET A 304 -34.32 -1.02 -17.23
CA MET A 304 -34.26 -0.72 -15.80
C MET A 304 -35.55 -1.11 -15.08
N LYS A 305 -36.72 -0.93 -15.73
CA LYS A 305 -38.02 -1.31 -15.17
C LYS A 305 -38.14 -2.84 -15.01
N HIS A 306 -37.61 -3.60 -15.97
CA HIS A 306 -37.69 -5.07 -15.96
C HIS A 306 -36.76 -5.71 -14.93
N GLN A 307 -35.62 -5.07 -14.60
CA GLN A 307 -34.73 -5.52 -13.53
C GLN A 307 -35.27 -5.18 -12.13
N LEU A 308 -35.93 -4.03 -11.98
CA LEU A 308 -36.64 -3.62 -10.75
C LEU A 308 -37.83 -4.53 -10.40
N GLU A 309 -38.52 -5.05 -11.42
CA GLU A 309 -39.60 -6.02 -11.24
C GLU A 309 -39.06 -7.38 -10.80
N ASN A 310 -37.91 -7.81 -11.34
CA ASN A 310 -37.29 -9.10 -11.02
C ASN A 310 -36.70 -9.17 -9.59
N GLU A 311 -36.08 -8.09 -9.08
CA GLU A 311 -35.59 -8.04 -7.70
C GLU A 311 -36.71 -8.04 -6.67
N LYS A 312 -37.85 -7.38 -6.96
CA LYS A 312 -39.05 -7.45 -6.10
C LYS A 312 -39.68 -8.84 -6.04
N SER A 313 -39.53 -9.64 -7.10
CA SER A 313 -39.95 -11.05 -7.09
C SER A 313 -38.92 -12.00 -6.45
N ALA A 314 -37.62 -11.67 -6.48
CA ALA A 314 -36.58 -12.48 -5.84
C ALA A 314 -36.65 -12.46 -4.31
N GLU A 315 -37.14 -11.36 -3.71
CA GLU A 315 -37.47 -11.32 -2.27
C GLU A 315 -38.69 -12.19 -1.90
N ARG A 316 -39.42 -12.76 -2.87
CA ARG A 316 -40.62 -13.58 -2.65
C ARG A 316 -40.49 -15.06 -3.01
N SER A 317 -39.39 -15.51 -3.62
CA SER A 317 -39.23 -16.92 -4.01
C SER A 317 -38.03 -17.57 -3.33
N THR A 318 -38.28 -18.27 -2.22
CA THR A 318 -37.37 -19.22 -1.57
C THR A 318 -37.29 -20.54 -2.36
N THR A 319 -36.89 -20.50 -3.62
CA THR A 319 -36.54 -21.73 -4.35
C THR A 319 -35.30 -21.52 -5.19
N GLN A 320 -34.32 -22.35 -4.85
CA GLN A 320 -32.99 -22.48 -5.41
C GLN A 320 -33.12 -23.21 -6.76
N THR A 321 -32.95 -22.53 -7.88
CA THR A 321 -32.42 -23.07 -9.16
C THR A 321 -32.31 -21.96 -10.23
N ASP A 322 -31.29 -22.14 -11.09
CA ASP A 322 -31.17 -21.66 -12.47
C ASP A 322 -30.30 -20.41 -12.78
N TYR A 323 -29.13 -20.76 -13.34
CA TYR A 323 -28.24 -20.07 -14.28
C TYR A 323 -28.61 -18.66 -14.75
N TYR A 324 -27.70 -17.71 -14.50
CA TYR A 324 -27.67 -16.41 -15.15
C TYR A 324 -26.95 -16.50 -16.51
N LEU A 325 -27.68 -16.31 -17.61
CA LEU A 325 -27.13 -16.00 -18.94
C LEU A 325 -27.15 -14.48 -19.13
N PRO A 326 -26.00 -13.79 -19.29
CA PRO A 326 -25.98 -12.37 -19.58
C PRO A 326 -26.19 -12.15 -21.08
N LYS A 327 -27.09 -11.23 -21.45
CA LYS A 327 -27.06 -10.64 -22.79
C LYS A 327 -26.21 -9.38 -22.82
N SER A 328 -25.53 -9.27 -23.94
CA SER A 328 -24.43 -8.40 -24.32
C SER A 328 -24.78 -6.92 -24.42
N GLU A 329 -23.70 -6.15 -24.31
CA GLU A 329 -23.47 -4.81 -24.87
C GLU A 329 -24.16 -3.61 -24.20
N ASP A 330 -23.30 -2.76 -23.63
CA ASP A 330 -23.46 -1.30 -23.45
C ASP A 330 -24.71 -0.80 -22.71
N ALA A 331 -24.96 -1.28 -21.48
CA ALA A 331 -26.01 -0.73 -20.61
C ALA A 331 -25.45 -0.12 -19.31
N PRO A 332 -25.79 1.14 -18.95
CA PRO A 332 -25.39 1.79 -17.71
C PRO A 332 -26.17 1.24 -16.49
N LEU A 333 -25.47 1.15 -15.36
CA LEU A 333 -25.95 0.50 -14.13
C LEU A 333 -27.02 1.28 -13.36
N ASP A 334 -27.97 0.55 -12.76
CA ASP A 334 -29.06 1.02 -11.90
C ASP A 334 -28.58 1.64 -10.56
N LEU A 335 -29.12 2.83 -10.25
CA LEU A 335 -28.96 3.57 -8.99
C LEU A 335 -29.57 2.87 -7.76
N SER A 336 -30.68 2.14 -7.92
CA SER A 336 -31.39 1.47 -6.83
C SER A 336 -30.57 0.32 -6.27
N VAL A 337 -30.08 -0.53 -7.19
CA VAL A 337 -29.15 -1.63 -6.90
C VAL A 337 -27.86 -1.09 -6.28
N MET A 338 -27.32 0.01 -6.82
CA MET A 338 -26.19 0.70 -6.19
C MET A 338 -26.50 1.13 -4.74
N LYS A 339 -27.66 1.75 -4.48
CA LYS A 339 -28.05 2.20 -3.13
C LYS A 339 -28.19 1.02 -2.15
N GLN A 340 -28.82 -0.07 -2.58
CA GLN A 340 -29.08 -1.25 -1.74
C GLN A 340 -27.81 -2.08 -1.49
N GLN A 341 -26.93 -2.20 -2.50
CA GLN A 341 -25.61 -2.81 -2.33
C GLN A 341 -24.68 -1.92 -1.49
N LEU A 342 -24.68 -0.59 -1.64
CA LEU A 342 -23.92 0.31 -0.77
C LEU A 342 -24.36 0.25 0.71
N SER A 343 -25.65 -0.03 0.99
CA SER A 343 -26.12 -0.23 2.37
C SER A 343 -25.78 -1.61 2.94
N ASN A 344 -25.61 -2.61 2.08
CA ASN A 344 -25.30 -3.99 2.47
C ASN A 344 -23.81 -4.34 2.44
N ASP A 345 -22.95 -3.44 1.93
CA ASP A 345 -21.50 -3.61 1.88
C ASP A 345 -20.87 -3.43 3.29
N LYS A 346 -21.14 -4.40 4.17
CA LYS A 346 -20.45 -4.55 5.47
C LYS A 346 -19.02 -5.08 5.32
N ASN A 347 -18.59 -5.40 4.09
CA ASN A 347 -17.23 -5.82 3.79
C ASN A 347 -16.32 -4.59 3.66
N GLN A 348 -15.76 -4.18 4.79
CA GLN A 348 -14.82 -3.05 4.93
C GLN A 348 -13.56 -3.15 4.05
N THR A 349 -13.28 -4.30 3.44
CA THR A 349 -12.06 -4.57 2.67
C THR A 349 -12.05 -3.88 1.30
N ASN A 350 -13.18 -3.79 0.60
CA ASN A 350 -13.25 -3.19 -0.75
C ASN A 350 -13.50 -1.67 -0.73
N THR A 351 -14.10 -1.15 0.35
CA THR A 351 -14.27 0.30 0.54
C THR A 351 -12.93 1.05 0.68
N ASN A 352 -11.87 0.36 1.13
CA ASN A 352 -10.54 0.95 1.28
C ASN A 352 -9.81 1.13 -0.06
N TYR A 353 -10.14 0.32 -1.07
CA TYR A 353 -9.51 0.37 -2.39
C TYR A 353 -9.91 1.58 -3.24
N LEU A 354 -11.15 2.05 -3.09
CA LEU A 354 -11.77 2.95 -4.06
C LEU A 354 -12.11 4.34 -3.51
N GLN A 355 -11.98 4.54 -2.20
CA GLN A 355 -12.32 5.84 -1.60
C GLN A 355 -11.20 6.89 -1.66
N ARG A 356 -9.97 6.56 -2.08
CA ARG A 356 -8.82 7.45 -1.86
C ARG A 356 -8.01 7.70 -3.13
N ASN A 357 -7.72 8.98 -3.38
CA ASN A 357 -6.91 9.50 -4.49
C ASN A 357 -5.45 9.00 -4.34
N ARG A 358 -5.21 7.72 -4.60
CA ARG A 358 -3.90 7.08 -4.48
C ARG A 358 -3.06 7.29 -5.74
N PHE A 359 -3.73 7.36 -6.89
CA PHE A 359 -3.13 7.53 -8.21
C PHE A 359 -3.73 8.73 -8.94
N ASN A 360 -2.99 9.28 -9.90
CA ASN A 360 -3.52 10.24 -10.87
C ASN A 360 -4.13 9.51 -12.09
N VAL A 361 -4.74 10.27 -13.01
CA VAL A 361 -5.32 9.72 -14.26
C VAL A 361 -4.30 8.98 -15.12
N SER A 362 -3.02 9.33 -15.00
CA SER A 362 -1.90 8.67 -15.69
C SER A 362 -1.42 7.38 -15.00
N GLY A 363 -2.07 6.93 -13.93
CA GLY A 363 -1.66 5.76 -13.14
C GLY A 363 -0.47 5.98 -12.19
N ASN A 364 0.06 7.21 -12.09
CA ASN A 364 1.16 7.52 -11.19
C ASN A 364 0.68 7.65 -9.75
N GLU A 365 1.44 7.06 -8.84
CA GLU A 365 1.16 7.17 -7.42
C GLU A 365 1.38 8.60 -6.92
N LEU A 366 0.44 9.08 -6.12
CA LEU A 366 0.48 10.44 -5.59
C LEU A 366 1.31 10.52 -4.30
N TRP A 367 1.31 9.47 -3.47
CA TRP A 367 1.81 9.56 -2.09
C TRP A 367 2.55 8.32 -1.56
N SER A 368 2.52 7.19 -2.27
CA SER A 368 3.25 5.97 -1.90
C SER A 368 3.78 5.26 -3.13
N GLY A 369 5.03 4.80 -3.09
CA GLY A 369 5.58 3.92 -4.14
C GLY A 369 5.15 2.48 -3.93
N ASP A 370 5.17 1.69 -4.99
CA ASP A 370 4.89 0.26 -4.95
C ASP A 370 5.78 -0.46 -3.90
N GLY A 371 5.13 -1.05 -2.90
CA GLY A 371 5.74 -1.74 -1.76
C GLY A 371 6.06 -0.85 -0.55
N ASP A 372 5.91 0.48 -0.63
CA ASP A 372 6.19 1.42 0.48
C ASP A 372 4.95 1.79 1.31
N GLY A 373 3.75 1.43 0.84
CA GLY A 373 2.47 1.80 1.42
C GLY A 373 2.08 1.08 2.72
N ILE A 374 2.86 0.09 3.19
CA ILE A 374 2.44 -0.74 4.34
C ILE A 374 3.49 -0.75 5.46
N ASN A 375 4.63 -0.09 5.27
CA ASN A 375 5.59 0.17 6.35
C ASN A 375 5.03 1.24 7.31
N LEU A 376 4.89 0.90 8.60
CA LEU A 376 4.45 1.79 9.69
C LEU A 376 5.06 3.19 9.53
N GLY A 377 4.22 4.14 9.14
CA GLY A 377 4.63 5.50 8.83
C GLY A 377 3.52 6.28 8.17
N TRP A 378 3.67 7.60 8.15
CA TRP A 378 2.73 8.51 7.50
C TRP A 378 2.46 8.13 6.04
N THR A 379 3.46 7.64 5.30
CA THR A 379 3.29 7.16 3.92
C THR A 379 2.33 5.98 3.82
N GLY A 380 2.32 5.07 4.81
CA GLY A 380 1.41 3.93 4.80
C GLY A 380 -0.01 4.31 5.20
N MET A 381 -0.16 5.22 6.16
CA MET A 381 -1.47 5.82 6.47
C MET A 381 -2.02 6.63 5.29
N LEU A 382 -1.16 7.33 4.53
CA LEU A 382 -1.49 8.03 3.29
C LEU A 382 -1.82 7.07 2.14
N ALA A 383 -1.09 5.94 2.02
CA ALA A 383 -1.34 4.90 1.01
C ALA A 383 -2.69 4.21 1.24
N ILE A 384 -2.99 3.91 2.50
CA ILE A 384 -4.30 3.40 2.92
C ILE A 384 -5.34 4.51 2.76
N GLY A 385 -4.93 5.79 2.71
CA GLY A 385 -5.73 6.99 2.46
C GLY A 385 -6.50 7.52 3.68
N LEU A 386 -6.06 7.18 4.88
CA LEU A 386 -6.64 7.63 6.15
C LEU A 386 -6.48 9.15 6.38
N ILE A 387 -5.77 9.84 5.50
CA ILE A 387 -5.39 11.25 5.67
C ILE A 387 -5.91 12.09 4.48
N PRO A 388 -6.49 13.29 4.76
CA PRO A 388 -6.95 14.23 3.73
C PRO A 388 -5.91 14.60 2.67
N ARG A 389 -6.35 14.81 1.42
CA ARG A 389 -5.53 15.18 0.25
C ARG A 389 -4.62 16.39 0.49
N ILE A 390 -5.11 17.39 1.23
CA ILE A 390 -4.36 18.64 1.53
C ILE A 390 -3.11 18.35 2.36
N ILE A 391 -3.24 17.46 3.35
CA ILE A 391 -2.11 17.06 4.20
C ILE A 391 -1.08 16.29 3.35
N SER A 392 -1.58 15.48 2.43
CA SER A 392 -0.74 14.76 1.49
C SER A 392 0.08 15.67 0.57
N SER A 393 -0.53 16.72 0.02
CA SER A 393 0.18 17.73 -0.80
C SER A 393 1.26 18.49 -0.03
N LEU A 394 1.07 18.68 1.27
CA LEU A 394 2.10 19.27 2.12
C LEU A 394 3.29 18.31 2.29
N PHE A 395 3.03 17.02 2.50
CA PHE A 395 4.10 16.03 2.67
C PHE A 395 4.88 15.73 1.39
N SER A 396 4.34 16.01 0.20
CA SER A 396 5.05 15.89 -1.08
C SER A 396 5.86 17.14 -1.48
N LEU A 397 5.99 18.16 -0.62
CA LEU A 397 6.61 19.44 -0.98
C LEU A 397 8.11 19.34 -1.34
N PHE A 398 8.89 18.52 -0.64
CA PHE A 398 10.35 18.46 -0.83
C PHE A 398 10.85 17.10 -1.31
N SER A 399 10.19 16.01 -0.93
CA SER A 399 10.49 14.66 -1.38
C SER A 399 9.20 13.93 -1.71
N SER A 400 9.28 13.08 -2.72
CA SER A 400 8.20 12.23 -3.18
C SER A 400 8.67 10.78 -3.18
N PRO A 401 7.76 9.80 -3.01
CA PRO A 401 8.10 8.39 -3.12
C PRO A 401 8.62 8.05 -4.52
N ALA A 402 9.35 6.93 -4.64
CA ALA A 402 9.71 6.38 -5.94
C ALA A 402 8.45 5.84 -6.65
N THR A 403 7.87 6.64 -7.55
CA THR A 403 6.68 6.24 -8.31
C THR A 403 7.02 5.21 -9.38
N SER A 404 6.03 4.43 -9.82
CA SER A 404 6.20 3.43 -10.89
C SER A 404 6.76 4.04 -12.17
N SER A 405 6.31 5.24 -12.57
CA SER A 405 6.87 5.94 -13.74
C SER A 405 8.33 6.35 -13.55
N GLN A 406 8.73 6.83 -12.36
CA GLN A 406 10.14 7.15 -12.10
C GLN A 406 11.03 5.91 -12.18
N ARG A 407 10.55 4.79 -11.61
CA ARG A 407 11.27 3.52 -11.62
C ARG A 407 11.38 2.97 -13.06
N TYR A 408 10.28 3.03 -13.83
CA TYR A 408 10.27 2.67 -15.25
C TYR A 408 11.29 3.48 -16.07
N ASN A 409 11.29 4.80 -15.93
CA ASN A 409 12.23 5.68 -16.65
C ASN A 409 13.68 5.37 -16.26
N GLN A 410 13.94 5.18 -14.96
CA GLN A 410 15.27 4.82 -14.49
C GLN A 410 15.75 3.49 -15.10
N LEU A 411 14.89 2.47 -15.20
CA LEU A 411 15.25 1.19 -15.81
C LEU A 411 15.49 1.29 -17.31
N THR A 412 14.86 2.25 -17.97
CA THR A 412 15.05 2.51 -19.41
C THR A 412 16.44 3.12 -19.67
N GLU A 413 16.87 4.03 -18.80
CA GLU A 413 18.18 4.71 -18.87
C GLU A 413 19.33 3.86 -18.30
N LEU A 414 19.04 2.76 -17.63
CA LEU A 414 20.04 1.94 -16.96
C LEU A 414 20.86 1.12 -17.96
N GLU A 415 22.14 1.45 -18.10
CA GLU A 415 23.11 0.64 -18.82
C GLU A 415 23.42 -0.64 -18.02
N VAL A 416 23.00 -1.80 -18.53
CA VAL A 416 23.37 -3.09 -17.95
C VAL A 416 24.80 -3.40 -18.35
N LYS A 417 25.73 -3.27 -17.40
CA LYS A 417 27.08 -3.77 -17.59
C LYS A 417 27.03 -5.29 -17.59
N THR A 418 27.17 -5.89 -18.79
CA THR A 418 27.40 -7.32 -18.94
C THR A 418 28.69 -7.69 -18.23
N ILE A 419 28.59 -8.48 -17.16
CA ILE A 419 29.74 -9.15 -16.56
C ILE A 419 29.99 -10.38 -17.43
N THR A 420 30.97 -10.27 -18.33
CA THR A 420 31.50 -11.40 -19.13
C THR A 420 32.41 -12.28 -18.30
#